data_AF-H0FXJ2-F1
#
_entry.id   AF-H0FXJ2-F1
#
_cell.length_a   1.000
_cell.length_b   1.000
_cell.length_c   1.000
_cell.angle_alpha   90.00
_cell.angle_beta   90.00
_cell.angle_gamma   90.00
#
_symmetry.space_group_name_H-M   'P 1'
#
loop_
_entity.id
_entity.type
_entity.pdbx_description
1 polymer ?
#
loop_
_entity_poly.entity_id
_entity_poly.type
_entity_poly.pdbx_seq_one_letter_code
_entity_poly.pdbx_strand_id
1 'polypeptide(L)'
;MRFSWRSILHLRRNPLPSSVVMLATVVTTVGTHDLAKGVLVGVLLSGVFFAGKVARLFHVRSMLDESGEVRTYHVDGQIFFASTEGFIAAFDFAEPLDKVVIDVGEAHLWDITAVGALDKVVLKYRRHGVTVEVIGLNEASAHMLDRFAVHDKSEGTALTATH
;
A
#
# COMPACT_ATOMS: atom_id res chain seq x y z
N MET A 1 29.64 35.57 -6.44
CA MET A 1 28.58 34.55 -6.43
C MET A 1 27.64 34.85 -5.26
N ARG A 2 26.55 35.62 -5.47
CA ARG A 2 25.63 35.97 -4.38
C ARG A 2 24.62 34.83 -4.22
N PHE A 3 24.72 34.09 -3.12
CA PHE A 3 23.69 33.15 -2.70
C PHE A 3 22.41 33.94 -2.41
N SER A 4 21.43 33.85 -3.31
CA SER A 4 20.16 34.54 -3.15
C SER A 4 19.19 33.65 -2.37
N TRP A 5 18.87 34.08 -1.15
CA TRP A 5 17.91 33.48 -0.22
C TRP A 5 16.48 33.35 -0.81
N ARG A 6 16.18 34.08 -1.88
CA ARG A 6 14.87 34.06 -2.55
C ARG A 6 14.58 32.78 -3.33
N SER A 7 15.58 31.95 -3.64
CA SER A 7 15.35 30.69 -4.38
C SER A 7 14.61 29.63 -3.53
N ILE A 8 14.73 29.68 -2.21
CA ILE A 8 14.03 28.78 -1.27
C ILE A 8 12.49 28.97 -1.30
N LEU A 9 12.00 30.17 -1.66
CA LEU A 9 10.56 30.41 -1.78
C LEU A 9 9.95 29.97 -3.12
N HIS A 10 10.77 29.62 -4.12
CA HIS A 10 10.29 29.16 -5.42
C HIS A 10 10.08 27.63 -5.51
N LEU A 11 10.19 26.91 -4.38
CA LEU A 11 9.96 25.46 -4.31
C LEU A 11 8.49 25.08 -3.99
N ARG A 12 7.55 25.96 -4.34
CA ARG A 12 6.10 25.75 -4.16
C ARG A 12 5.46 24.96 -5.31
N ARG A 13 6.25 24.45 -6.25
CA ARG A 13 5.79 23.82 -7.51
C ARG A 13 6.24 22.37 -7.73
N ASN A 14 6.90 21.74 -6.76
CA ASN A 14 7.26 20.32 -6.81
C ASN A 14 6.59 19.56 -5.65
N PRO A 15 6.45 18.22 -5.71
CA PRO A 15 5.47 17.47 -4.93
C PRO A 15 5.63 17.71 -3.43
N LEU A 16 4.50 17.94 -2.75
CA LEU A 16 4.36 18.31 -1.34
C LEU A 16 5.33 17.61 -0.35
N PRO A 17 5.67 16.31 -0.49
CA PRO A 17 6.57 15.64 0.45
C PRO A 17 8.00 16.20 0.47
N SER A 18 8.56 16.55 -0.69
CA SER A 18 9.98 16.95 -0.79
C SER A 18 10.25 18.31 -0.17
N SER A 19 9.32 19.26 -0.34
CA SER A 19 9.44 20.60 0.25
C SER A 19 9.28 20.57 1.77
N VAL A 20 8.46 19.66 2.32
CA VAL A 20 8.28 19.49 3.77
C VAL A 20 9.55 18.95 4.43
N VAL A 21 10.21 17.95 3.83
CA VAL A 21 11.47 17.39 4.36
C VAL A 21 12.57 18.44 4.39
N MET A 22 12.73 19.21 3.31
CA MET A 22 13.72 20.29 3.24
C MET A 22 13.47 21.34 4.33
N LEU A 23 12.20 21.78 4.50
CA LEU A 23 11.83 22.82 5.45
C LEU A 23 12.01 22.35 6.90
N ALA A 24 11.65 21.10 7.20
CA ALA A 24 11.86 20.50 8.52
C ALA A 24 13.36 20.36 8.87
N THR A 25 14.19 19.98 7.91
CA THR A 25 15.65 19.87 8.07
C THR A 25 16.27 21.23 8.38
N VAL A 26 15.87 22.27 7.65
CA VAL A 26 16.38 23.64 7.82
C VAL A 26 15.94 24.23 9.16
N VAL A 27 14.65 24.11 9.51
CA VAL A 27 14.13 24.62 10.80
C VAL A 27 14.81 23.93 11.98
N THR A 28 15.01 22.61 11.91
CA THR A 28 15.69 21.85 12.96
C THR A 28 17.16 22.30 13.07
N THR A 29 17.90 22.34 11.96
CA THR A 29 19.32 22.75 11.94
C THR A 29 19.52 24.13 12.54
N VAL A 30 18.70 25.10 12.13
CA VAL A 30 18.79 26.49 12.57
C VAL A 30 18.33 26.64 14.02
N GLY A 31 17.28 25.93 14.44
CA GLY A 31 16.77 25.96 15.80
C GLY A 31 17.74 25.33 16.82
N THR A 32 18.37 24.21 16.49
CA THR A 32 19.28 23.51 17.41
C THR A 32 20.74 23.94 17.29
N HIS A 33 21.09 24.80 16.32
CA HIS A 33 22.47 25.18 15.97
C HIS A 33 23.39 23.96 15.75
N ASP A 34 22.78 22.83 15.39
CA ASP A 34 23.42 21.53 15.33
C ASP A 34 23.01 20.87 14.01
N LEU A 35 23.96 20.89 13.08
CA LEU A 35 23.78 20.32 11.76
C LEU A 35 23.50 18.83 11.81
N ALA A 36 24.06 18.10 12.77
CA ALA A 36 23.87 16.65 12.86
C ALA A 36 22.42 16.30 13.19
N LYS A 37 21.78 17.05 14.11
CA LYS A 37 20.36 16.87 14.44
C LYS A 37 19.44 17.19 13.26
N GLY A 38 19.76 18.26 12.53
CA GLY A 38 19.03 18.62 11.31
C GLY A 38 19.07 17.51 10.27
N VAL A 39 20.27 17.00 9.97
CA VAL A 39 20.47 15.88 9.02
C VAL A 39 19.74 14.62 9.49
N LEU A 40 19.84 14.25 10.77
CA LEU A 40 19.17 13.08 11.32
C LEU A 40 17.65 13.15 11.12
N VAL A 41 17.03 14.28 11.49
CA VAL A 41 15.60 14.51 11.31
C VAL A 41 15.22 14.49 9.83
N GLY A 42 16.02 15.11 8.96
CA GLY A 42 15.80 15.10 7.51
C GLY A 42 15.79 13.70 6.91
N VAL A 43 16.76 12.85 7.28
CA VAL A 43 16.84 11.46 6.81
C VAL A 43 15.66 10.62 7.31
N LEU A 44 15.31 10.74 8.59
CA LEU A 44 14.17 10.01 9.17
C LEU A 44 12.86 10.39 8.48
N LEU A 45 12.60 11.69 8.32
CA LEU A 45 11.40 12.18 7.62
C LEU A 45 11.39 11.72 6.16
N SER A 46 12.52 11.83 5.46
CA SER A 46 12.62 11.36 4.07
C SER A 46 12.31 9.88 3.94
N GLY A 47 12.77 9.04 4.88
CA GLY A 47 12.46 7.62 4.92
C GLY A 47 10.98 7.34 5.08
N VAL A 48 10.31 8.02 6.02
CA VAL A 48 8.86 7.90 6.24
C VAL A 48 8.07 8.32 5.00
N PHE A 49 8.38 9.46 4.41
CA PHE A 49 7.71 9.92 3.19
C PHE A 49 7.97 9.00 1.99
N PHE A 50 9.17 8.43 1.88
CA PHE A 50 9.49 7.47 0.84
C PHE A 50 8.70 6.17 0.99
N ALA A 51 8.62 5.62 2.21
CA ALA A 51 7.81 4.45 2.51
C ALA A 51 6.33 4.69 2.16
N GLY A 52 5.78 5.87 2.53
CA GLY A 52 4.42 6.26 2.17
C GLY A 52 4.20 6.44 0.66
N LYS A 53 5.22 6.88 -0.09
CA LYS A 53 5.17 6.97 -1.55
C LYS A 53 5.12 5.59 -2.20
N VAL A 54 5.96 4.66 -1.73
CA VAL A 54 5.99 3.27 -2.19
C VAL A 54 4.68 2.56 -1.84
N ALA A 55 4.10 2.85 -0.68
CA ALA A 55 2.79 2.33 -0.28
C ALA A 55 1.63 2.80 -1.16
N ARG A 56 1.83 3.79 -2.03
CA ARG A 56 0.83 4.26 -3.02
C ARG A 56 1.07 3.73 -4.43
N LEU A 57 2.00 2.77 -4.60
CA LEU A 57 2.23 2.09 -5.87
C LEU A 57 1.22 0.95 -6.10
N PHE A 58 -0.04 1.23 -5.78
CA PHE A 58 -1.19 0.41 -6.17
C PHE A 58 -2.28 1.36 -6.66
N HIS A 59 -3.04 0.92 -7.66
CA HIS A 59 -4.19 1.65 -8.16
C HIS A 59 -5.44 0.76 -8.08
N VAL A 60 -6.56 1.39 -7.72
CA VAL A 60 -7.88 0.77 -7.72
C VAL A 60 -8.72 1.58 -8.69
N ARG A 61 -9.13 0.95 -9.78
CA ARG A 61 -10.02 1.53 -10.79
C ARG A 61 -11.41 0.93 -10.60
N SER A 62 -12.42 1.78 -10.43
CA SER A 62 -13.82 1.35 -10.33
C SER A 62 -14.55 1.60 -11.65
N MET A 63 -15.21 0.58 -12.18
CA MET A 63 -16.16 0.70 -13.27
C MET A 63 -17.55 0.30 -12.77
N LEU A 64 -18.54 1.15 -13.05
CA LEU A 64 -19.94 0.82 -12.79
C LEU A 64 -20.53 0.31 -14.09
N ASP A 65 -21.33 -0.75 -14.01
CA ASP A 65 -22.07 -1.27 -15.15
C ASP A 65 -23.15 -0.27 -15.62
N GLU A 66 -23.62 -0.40 -16.86
CA GLU A 66 -24.66 0.45 -17.46
C GLU A 66 -25.98 0.40 -16.66
N SER A 67 -26.22 -0.70 -15.95
CA SER A 67 -27.36 -0.92 -15.06
C SER A 67 -27.25 -0.20 -13.70
N GLY A 68 -26.03 0.18 -13.28
CA GLY A 68 -25.79 0.78 -11.97
C GLY A 68 -25.82 -0.18 -10.78
N GLU A 69 -26.11 -1.47 -10.98
CA GLU A 69 -26.29 -2.46 -9.91
C GLU A 69 -25.00 -3.21 -9.55
N VAL A 70 -24.07 -3.27 -10.52
CA VAL A 70 -22.80 -4.00 -10.39
C VAL A 70 -21.62 -3.05 -10.50
N ARG A 71 -20.74 -3.08 -9.49
CA ARG A 71 -19.46 -2.35 -9.53
C ARG A 71 -18.28 -3.31 -9.59
N THR A 72 -17.42 -3.10 -10.57
CA THR A 72 -16.18 -3.85 -10.75
C THR A 72 -15.00 -2.97 -10.33
N TYR A 73 -14.25 -3.43 -9.33
CA TYR A 73 -13.00 -2.85 -8.90
C TYR A 73 -11.83 -3.63 -9.49
N HIS A 74 -11.10 -3.00 -10.40
CA HIS A 74 -9.84 -3.51 -10.91
C HIS A 74 -8.70 -3.02 -10.04
N VAL A 75 -7.98 -3.95 -9.41
CA VAL A 75 -6.88 -3.65 -8.51
C VAL A 75 -5.58 -4.03 -9.21
N ASP A 76 -4.68 -3.07 -9.35
CA ASP A 76 -3.37 -3.27 -9.95
C ASP A 76 -2.23 -2.77 -9.04
N GLY A 77 -1.09 -3.47 -9.10
CA GLY A 77 0.12 -3.10 -8.38
C GLY A 77 0.41 -3.89 -7.10
N GLN A 78 1.17 -3.28 -6.19
CA GLN A 78 1.82 -3.97 -5.07
C GLN A 78 1.09 -3.70 -3.75
N ILE A 79 0.47 -4.73 -3.17
CA ILE A 79 -0.24 -4.63 -1.88
C ILE A 79 0.58 -5.32 -0.80
N PHE A 80 0.92 -4.54 0.23
CA PHE A 80 1.71 -4.97 1.37
C PHE A 80 1.21 -4.26 2.62
N PHE A 81 1.72 -4.63 3.79
CA PHE A 81 1.28 -4.14 5.09
C PHE A 81 1.07 -2.62 5.13
N ALA A 82 2.01 -1.82 4.62
CA ALA A 82 1.93 -0.36 4.69
C ALA A 82 0.89 0.27 3.74
N SER A 83 0.39 -0.47 2.73
CA SER A 83 -0.62 0.00 1.79
C SER A 83 -2.05 -0.49 2.12
N THR A 84 -2.19 -1.40 3.10
CA THR A 84 -3.49 -2.00 3.47
C THR A 84 -4.57 -0.98 3.87
N GLU A 85 -4.22 0.04 4.64
CA GLU A 85 -5.16 1.09 5.03
C GLU A 85 -5.67 1.88 3.82
N GLY A 86 -4.76 2.25 2.91
CA GLY A 86 -5.11 2.94 1.67
C GLY A 86 -5.95 2.07 0.75
N PHE A 87 -5.64 0.77 0.68
CA PHE A 87 -6.40 -0.20 -0.09
C PHE A 87 -7.85 -0.28 0.39
N ILE A 88 -8.08 -0.46 1.69
CA ILE A 88 -9.44 -0.51 2.26
C ILE A 88 -10.18 0.82 2.02
N ALA A 89 -9.49 1.95 2.14
CA ALA A 89 -10.08 3.28 1.93
C ALA A 89 -10.44 3.59 0.47
N ALA A 90 -9.90 2.84 -0.50
CA ALA A 90 -10.20 3.02 -1.92
C ALA A 90 -11.59 2.46 -2.33
N PHE A 91 -12.21 1.65 -1.47
CA PHE A 91 -13.53 1.07 -1.71
C PHE A 91 -14.63 1.94 -1.11
N ASP A 92 -15.70 2.14 -1.87
CA ASP A 92 -16.90 2.83 -1.39
C ASP A 92 -17.88 1.80 -0.84
N PHE A 93 -18.11 1.86 0.47
CA PHE A 93 -19.03 0.95 1.18
C PHE A 93 -20.40 1.57 1.43
N ALA A 94 -20.57 2.87 1.14
CA ALA A 94 -21.83 3.59 1.37
C ALA A 94 -22.76 3.54 0.16
N GLU A 95 -22.23 3.21 -1.01
CA GLU A 95 -23.00 3.07 -2.24
C GLU A 95 -23.91 1.83 -2.19
N PRO A 96 -25.21 1.96 -2.50
CA PRO A 96 -26.13 0.83 -2.55
C PRO A 96 -25.89 0.04 -3.84
N LEU A 97 -25.20 -1.09 -3.72
CA LEU A 97 -24.87 -1.98 -4.83
C LEU A 97 -25.43 -3.38 -4.51
N ASP A 98 -25.90 -4.10 -5.52
CA ASP A 98 -26.34 -5.49 -5.35
C ASP A 98 -25.16 -6.46 -5.42
N LYS A 99 -24.20 -6.14 -6.29
CA LYS A 99 -23.01 -6.95 -6.52
C LYS A 99 -21.75 -6.11 -6.68
N VAL A 100 -20.68 -6.56 -6.06
CA VAL A 100 -19.32 -6.02 -6.21
C VAL A 100 -18.40 -7.12 -6.70
N VAL A 101 -17.67 -6.83 -7.78
CA VAL A 101 -16.61 -7.69 -8.31
C VAL A 101 -15.27 -7.04 -8.00
N ILE A 102 -14.37 -7.75 -7.34
CA ILE A 102 -13.02 -7.30 -7.03
C ILE A 102 -12.06 -8.15 -7.85
N ASP A 103 -11.53 -7.56 -8.93
CA ASP A 103 -10.49 -8.18 -9.74
C ASP A 103 -9.12 -7.82 -9.16
N VAL A 104 -8.43 -8.84 -8.64
CA VAL A 104 -7.06 -8.75 -8.12
C VAL A 104 -6.06 -9.48 -9.03
N GLY A 105 -6.41 -9.84 -10.26
CA GLY A 105 -5.53 -10.58 -11.17
C GLY A 105 -4.20 -9.89 -11.47
N GLU A 106 -4.18 -8.55 -11.51
CA GLU A 106 -2.96 -7.76 -11.69
C GLU A 106 -2.37 -7.22 -10.38
N ALA A 107 -2.98 -7.55 -9.25
CA ALA A 107 -2.50 -7.17 -7.92
C ALA A 107 -1.60 -8.24 -7.33
N HIS A 108 -0.54 -7.86 -6.63
CA HIS A 108 0.33 -8.78 -5.93
C HIS A 108 0.22 -8.56 -4.42
N LEU A 109 -0.20 -9.60 -3.70
CA LEU A 109 -0.33 -9.62 -2.25
C LEU A 109 0.96 -10.18 -1.65
N TRP A 110 1.77 -9.31 -1.03
CA TRP A 110 3.13 -9.66 -0.59
C TRP A 110 3.20 -10.26 0.82
N ASP A 111 2.21 -10.03 1.67
CA ASP A 111 2.18 -10.52 3.05
C ASP A 111 0.76 -10.84 3.57
N ILE A 112 0.68 -11.59 4.68
CA ILE A 112 -0.58 -12.02 5.29
C ILE A 112 -1.51 -10.85 5.66
N THR A 113 -0.95 -9.66 5.92
CA THR A 113 -1.74 -8.46 6.21
C THR A 113 -2.45 -7.97 4.95
N ALA A 114 -1.81 -8.06 3.79
CA ALA A 114 -2.42 -7.72 2.51
C ALA A 114 -3.64 -8.61 2.21
N VAL A 115 -3.51 -9.92 2.40
CA VAL A 115 -4.64 -10.87 2.27
C VAL A 115 -5.73 -10.55 3.29
N GLY A 116 -5.36 -10.32 4.55
CA GLY A 116 -6.32 -9.94 5.59
C GLY A 116 -7.03 -8.60 5.32
N ALA A 117 -6.41 -7.68 4.57
CA ALA A 117 -7.05 -6.44 4.14
C ALA A 117 -8.15 -6.70 3.09
N LEU A 118 -7.89 -7.59 2.12
CA LEU A 118 -8.90 -8.04 1.15
C LEU A 118 -10.08 -8.72 1.86
N ASP A 119 -9.80 -9.63 2.80
CA ASP A 119 -10.85 -10.29 3.59
C ASP A 119 -11.72 -9.29 4.34
N LYS A 120 -11.11 -8.25 4.94
CA LYS A 120 -11.86 -7.17 5.61
C LYS A 120 -12.79 -6.43 4.65
N VAL A 121 -12.34 -6.12 3.43
CA VAL A 121 -13.17 -5.47 2.39
C VAL A 121 -14.36 -6.36 2.04
N VAL A 122 -14.11 -7.64 1.75
CA VAL A 122 -15.15 -8.64 1.42
C VAL A 122 -16.17 -8.77 2.55
N LEU A 123 -15.71 -8.92 3.79
CA LEU A 123 -16.58 -9.02 4.97
C LEU A 123 -17.43 -7.75 5.16
N LYS A 124 -16.85 -6.57 4.91
CA LYS A 124 -17.56 -5.31 5.08
C LYS A 124 -18.71 -5.18 4.07
N TYR A 125 -18.46 -5.47 2.79
CA TYR A 125 -19.53 -5.49 1.78
C TYR A 125 -20.60 -6.55 2.08
N ARG A 126 -20.22 -7.76 2.50
CA ARG A 126 -21.19 -8.80 2.90
C ARG A 126 -22.07 -8.37 4.08
N ARG A 127 -21.52 -7.63 5.04
CA ARG A 127 -22.32 -7.06 6.16
C ARG A 127 -23.33 -6.01 5.70
N HIS A 128 -23.07 -5.34 4.58
CA HIS A 128 -24.01 -4.43 3.93
C HIS A 128 -25.01 -5.16 3.01
N GLY A 129 -24.99 -6.49 2.96
CA GLY A 129 -25.89 -7.29 2.13
C GLY A 129 -25.48 -7.37 0.66
N VAL A 130 -24.29 -6.84 0.31
CA VAL A 130 -23.78 -6.82 -1.06
C VAL A 130 -23.12 -8.16 -1.40
N THR A 131 -23.44 -8.71 -2.56
CA THR A 131 -22.79 -9.93 -3.05
C THR A 131 -21.39 -9.61 -3.54
N VAL A 132 -20.36 -10.26 -3.00
CA VAL A 132 -18.95 -10.01 -3.37
C VAL A 132 -18.35 -11.20 -4.10
N GLU A 133 -17.75 -10.93 -5.25
CA GLU A 133 -16.98 -11.88 -6.04
C GLU A 133 -15.53 -11.40 -6.14
N VAL A 134 -14.57 -12.30 -5.94
CA VAL A 134 -13.12 -11.98 -6.03
C VAL A 134 -12.52 -12.80 -7.17
N ILE A 135 -11.87 -12.14 -8.11
CA ILE A 135 -11.26 -12.75 -9.30
C ILE A 135 -9.73 -12.62 -9.20
N GLY A 136 -8.98 -13.65 -9.62
CA GLY A 136 -7.52 -13.57 -9.72
C GLY A 136 -6.73 -13.77 -8.42
N LEU A 137 -7.40 -14.16 -7.31
CA LEU A 137 -6.74 -14.32 -6.01
C LEU A 137 -5.57 -15.31 -6.01
N ASN A 138 -5.65 -16.36 -6.84
CA ASN A 138 -4.61 -17.38 -6.95
C ASN A 138 -3.30 -16.80 -7.51
N GLU A 139 -3.39 -15.96 -8.54
CA GLU A 139 -2.24 -15.27 -9.13
C GLU A 139 -1.71 -14.19 -8.19
N ALA A 140 -2.61 -13.44 -7.56
CA ALA A 140 -2.28 -12.39 -6.60
C ALA A 140 -1.53 -12.90 -5.37
N SER A 141 -1.85 -14.12 -4.92
CA SER A 141 -1.27 -14.75 -3.73
C SER A 141 -0.12 -15.72 -4.04
N ALA A 142 0.17 -15.98 -5.33
CA ALA A 142 1.12 -17.00 -5.76
C ALA A 142 2.52 -16.81 -5.15
N HIS A 143 2.97 -15.57 -5.02
CA HIS A 143 4.28 -15.26 -4.44
C HIS A 143 4.37 -15.52 -2.92
N MET A 144 3.26 -15.39 -2.20
CA MET A 144 3.19 -15.76 -0.79
C MET A 144 3.17 -17.28 -0.64
N LEU A 145 2.37 -17.96 -1.47
CA LEU A 145 2.26 -19.41 -1.45
C LEU A 145 3.61 -20.08 -1.75
N ASP A 146 4.41 -19.54 -2.68
CA ASP A 146 5.74 -20.07 -2.98
C ASP A 146 6.71 -19.93 -1.78
N ARG A 147 6.67 -18.80 -1.07
CA ARG A 147 7.51 -18.58 0.12
C ARG A 147 7.12 -19.47 1.31
N PHE A 148 5.82 -19.75 1.50
CA PHE A 148 5.34 -20.64 2.58
C PHE A 148 5.39 -22.12 2.20
N ALA A 149 5.14 -22.50 0.95
CA ALA A 149 5.15 -23.89 0.50
C ALA A 149 6.57 -24.50 0.46
N VAL A 150 7.61 -23.67 0.27
CA VAL A 150 9.01 -24.14 0.34
C VAL A 150 9.43 -24.45 1.78
N HIS A 151 8.88 -23.77 2.79
CA HIS A 151 9.22 -24.02 4.21
C HIS A 151 8.49 -25.20 4.84
N ASP A 152 7.31 -25.60 4.32
CA ASP A 152 6.57 -26.75 4.87
C ASP A 152 7.12 -28.10 4.36
N LYS A 153 8.01 -28.09 3.36
CA LYS A 153 8.59 -29.32 2.78
C LYS A 153 9.91 -29.77 3.38
N SER A 154 10.51 -29.01 4.32
CA SER A 154 11.79 -29.38 4.95
C SER A 154 11.69 -30.15 6.27
N GLU A 155 10.53 -30.25 6.91
CA GLU A 155 10.40 -30.95 8.21
C GLU A 155 9.83 -32.39 8.12
N GLY A 156 9.53 -32.90 6.93
CA GLY A 156 8.82 -34.18 6.75
C GLY A 156 9.64 -35.45 6.44
N THR A 157 10.95 -35.39 6.21
CA THR A 157 11.68 -36.54 5.60
C THR A 157 12.90 -37.03 6.40
N ALA A 158 12.86 -37.03 7.74
CA ALA A 158 13.96 -37.52 8.56
C ALA A 158 13.58 -38.61 9.59
N LEU A 159 12.51 -39.38 9.37
CA LEU A 159 12.13 -40.50 10.25
C LEU A 159 11.67 -41.73 9.47
N THR A 160 12.51 -42.32 8.62
CA THR A 160 12.36 -43.75 8.26
C THR A 160 13.67 -44.33 7.71
N ALA A 161 14.63 -44.62 8.60
CA ALA A 161 15.74 -45.54 8.28
C ALA A 161 16.40 -46.05 9.57
N THR A 162 15.75 -46.95 10.29
CA THR A 162 16.46 -47.96 11.10
C THR A 162 15.57 -49.18 11.27
N HIS A 163 15.90 -50.25 10.56
CA HIS A 163 15.60 -51.61 10.94
C HIS A 163 16.74 -52.51 10.47
#